data_AF-A0A2D9X0W9-F1
#
_entry.id   AF-A0A2D9X0W9-F1
#
_cell.length_a   1.000
_cell.length_b   1.000
_cell.length_c   1.000
_cell.angle_alpha   90.00
_cell.angle_beta   90.00
_cell.angle_gamma   90.00
#
_symmetry.space_group_name_H-M   'P 1'
#
loop_
_entity.id
_entity.type
_entity.pdbx_description
1 polymer ?
#
loop_
_entity_poly.entity_id
_entity_poly.type
_entity_poly.pdbx_seq_one_letter_code
_entity_poly.pdbx_strand_id
1 'polypeptide(L)'
;MAKTTNDQGPSYYRRGPIDVWDFVRQQELGFHLGNVIKYVCRAGYKDNDIEDLSKAIHYLSNEIEYRTAKNCENWESTILDR
;
A
#
# COMPACT_ATOMS: atom_id res chain seq x y z
N MET A 1 20.58 -10.71 -13.10
CA MET A 1 19.44 -10.66 -12.14
C MET A 1 19.59 -9.37 -11.36
N ALA A 2 18.51 -8.58 -11.20
CA ALA A 2 18.59 -7.37 -10.38
C ALA A 2 19.02 -7.78 -8.96
N LYS A 3 20.05 -7.13 -8.44
CA LYS A 3 20.61 -7.40 -7.12
C LYS A 3 19.54 -7.00 -6.09
N THR A 4 18.99 -7.96 -5.35
CA THR A 4 18.14 -7.66 -4.19
C THR A 4 18.96 -6.80 -3.23
N THR A 5 18.49 -5.57 -3.00
CA THR A 5 19.28 -4.53 -2.34
C THR A 5 19.32 -4.71 -0.82
N ASN A 6 18.53 -5.63 -0.24
CA ASN A 6 18.43 -5.78 1.19
C ASN A 6 18.00 -7.20 1.62
N ASP A 7 18.94 -7.98 2.18
CA ASP A 7 18.62 -9.31 2.73
C ASP A 7 17.92 -9.27 4.09
N GLN A 8 17.61 -8.08 4.60
CA GLN A 8 16.93 -7.90 5.88
C GLN A 8 15.41 -7.95 5.71
N GLY A 9 14.80 -8.87 6.47
CA GLY A 9 13.35 -8.96 6.61
C GLY A 9 12.76 -10.33 6.23
N PRO A 10 11.45 -10.49 6.42
CA PRO A 10 10.80 -11.78 6.22
C PRO A 10 10.87 -12.28 4.76
N SER A 11 11.08 -13.59 4.59
CA SER A 11 11.21 -14.23 3.26
C SER A 11 9.97 -14.07 2.39
N TYR A 12 8.77 -13.97 3.00
CA TYR A 12 7.51 -13.79 2.27
C TYR A 12 7.36 -12.43 1.56
N TYR A 13 8.29 -11.49 1.75
CA TYR A 13 8.36 -10.25 0.97
C TYR A 13 9.42 -10.24 -0.14
N ARG A 14 10.18 -11.34 -0.28
CA ARG A 14 11.37 -11.46 -1.15
C ARG A 14 11.25 -12.58 -2.18
N ARG A 15 10.03 -12.93 -2.59
CA ARG A 15 9.77 -14.05 -3.52
C ARG A 15 9.95 -13.67 -4.99
N GLY A 16 9.98 -12.38 -5.30
CA GLY A 16 10.14 -11.87 -6.67
C GLY A 16 11.55 -11.35 -6.94
N PRO A 17 11.81 -10.88 -8.17
CA PRO A 17 13.08 -10.24 -8.53
C PRO A 17 13.29 -8.87 -7.85
N ILE A 18 12.23 -8.33 -7.24
CA ILE A 18 12.22 -7.05 -6.52
C ILE A 18 11.51 -7.31 -5.19
N ASP A 19 12.11 -6.84 -4.10
CA ASP A 19 11.49 -6.93 -2.77
C ASP A 19 10.26 -6.02 -2.69
N VAL A 20 9.21 -6.46 -1.99
CA VAL A 20 7.94 -5.73 -1.92
C VAL A 20 8.13 -4.27 -1.45
N TRP A 21 9.04 -4.03 -0.52
CA TRP A 21 9.36 -2.69 -0.02
C TRP A 21 10.06 -1.81 -1.06
N ASP A 22 10.95 -2.39 -1.87
CA ASP A 22 11.61 -1.69 -2.97
C ASP A 22 10.60 -1.33 -4.06
N PHE A 23 9.69 -2.24 -4.39
CA PHE A 23 8.59 -1.95 -5.31
C PHE A 23 7.71 -0.79 -4.79
N VAL A 24 7.28 -0.83 -3.53
CA VAL A 24 6.47 0.24 -2.90
C VAL A 24 7.18 1.60 -2.96
N ARG A 25 8.49 1.64 -2.72
CA ARG A 25 9.30 2.87 -2.83
C ARG A 25 9.45 3.35 -4.28
N GLN A 26 9.74 2.44 -5.21
CA GLN A 26 9.91 2.78 -6.64
C GLN A 26 8.63 3.32 -7.27
N GLN A 27 7.47 2.87 -6.78
CA GLN A 27 6.16 3.35 -7.21
C GLN A 27 5.68 4.58 -6.42
N GLU A 28 6.49 5.11 -5.50
CA GLU A 28 6.18 6.26 -4.65
C GLU A 28 4.83 6.13 -3.91
N LEU A 29 4.48 4.91 -3.49
CA LEU A 29 3.20 4.65 -2.85
C LEU A 29 3.20 5.18 -1.41
N GLY A 30 2.17 5.97 -1.08
CA GLY A 30 1.91 6.46 0.27
C GLY A 30 1.58 5.35 1.27
N PHE A 31 1.41 5.73 2.54
CA PHE A 31 1.24 4.80 3.66
C PHE A 31 0.12 3.77 3.44
N HIS A 32 -1.06 4.19 2.99
CA HIS A 32 -2.18 3.27 2.80
C HIS A 32 -1.91 2.31 1.63
N LEU A 33 -1.58 2.85 0.45
CA LEU A 33 -1.33 2.05 -0.75
C LEU A 33 -0.14 1.08 -0.58
N GLY A 34 0.93 1.50 0.09
CA GLY A 34 2.05 0.63 0.42
C GLY A 34 1.63 -0.55 1.31
N ASN A 35 0.75 -0.33 2.28
CA ASN A 35 0.21 -1.40 3.11
C ASN A 35 -0.73 -2.34 2.32
N VAL A 36 -1.51 -1.82 1.37
CA VAL A 36 -2.32 -2.68 0.46
C VAL A 36 -1.41 -3.70 -0.24
N ILE A 37 -0.35 -3.24 -0.91
CA ILE A 37 0.59 -4.12 -1.60
C ILE A 37 1.25 -5.10 -0.64
N LYS A 38 1.71 -4.61 0.52
CA LYS A 38 2.32 -5.43 1.57
C LYS A 38 1.43 -6.59 1.98
N TYR A 39 0.16 -6.36 2.30
CA TYR A 39 -0.72 -7.43 2.77
C TYR A 39 -1.16 -8.36 1.63
N VAL A 40 -1.38 -7.85 0.41
CA VAL A 40 -1.66 -8.69 -0.77
C VAL A 40 -0.51 -9.64 -1.07
N CYS A 41 0.74 -9.18 -1.05
CA CYS A 41 1.90 -10.05 -1.32
C CYS A 41 2.17 -11.06 -0.20
N ARG A 42 1.74 -10.77 1.03
CA ARG A 42 1.92 -11.62 2.20
C ARG A 42 0.85 -12.72 2.31
N ALA A 43 -0.37 -12.46 1.86
CA ALA A 43 -1.49 -13.40 1.94
C ALA A 43 -1.11 -14.77 1.34
N GLY A 44 -1.22 -15.84 2.15
CA GLY A 44 -0.84 -17.22 1.78
C GLY A 44 0.62 -17.60 2.05
N TYR A 45 1.42 -16.70 2.65
CA TYR A 45 2.87 -16.92 2.83
C TYR A 45 3.41 -16.59 4.22
N LYS A 46 2.55 -16.16 5.15
CA LYS A 46 2.90 -15.99 6.57
C LYS A 46 1.95 -16.80 7.44
N ASP A 47 0.72 -16.30 7.58
CA ASP A 47 -0.31 -16.85 8.48
C ASP A 47 -1.64 -16.97 7.70
N ASN A 48 -2.75 -16.55 8.32
CA ASN A 48 -4.08 -16.51 7.73
C ASN A 48 -4.15 -15.49 6.57
N ASP A 49 -4.43 -16.01 5.38
CA ASP A 49 -4.55 -15.24 4.15
C ASP A 49 -5.76 -14.29 4.16
N ILE A 50 -6.90 -14.74 4.67
CA ILE A 50 -8.12 -13.92 4.81
C ILE A 50 -7.87 -12.72 5.72
N GLU A 51 -7.10 -12.87 6.79
CA GLU A 51 -6.75 -11.76 7.69
C GLU A 51 -5.90 -10.70 6.95
N ASP A 52 -4.94 -11.13 6.13
CA ASP A 52 -4.12 -10.22 5.33
C ASP A 52 -4.95 -9.53 4.23
N LEU A 53 -5.81 -10.26 3.53
CA LEU A 53 -6.73 -9.67 2.55
C LEU A 53 -7.69 -8.67 3.20
N SER A 54 -8.18 -8.96 4.41
CA SER A 54 -9.02 -8.03 5.17
C SER A 54 -8.27 -6.75 5.54
N LYS A 55 -6.98 -6.85 5.92
CA LYS A 55 -6.13 -5.68 6.14
C LYS A 55 -5.92 -4.89 4.86
N ALA A 56 -5.69 -5.55 3.72
CA ALA A 56 -5.56 -4.87 2.43
C ALA A 56 -6.81 -4.05 2.09
N ILE A 57 -8.01 -4.62 2.29
CA ILE A 57 -9.29 -3.91 2.12
C ILE A 57 -9.35 -2.69 3.05
N HIS A 58 -9.03 -2.85 4.34
CA HIS A 58 -9.05 -1.73 5.29
C HIS A 58 -8.17 -0.55 4.84
N TYR A 59 -6.93 -0.83 4.43
CA TYR A 59 -6.04 0.23 3.95
C TYR A 59 -6.52 0.87 2.65
N LEU A 60 -7.10 0.09 1.72
CA LEU A 60 -7.64 0.63 0.49
C LEU A 60 -8.86 1.53 0.76
N SER A 61 -9.74 1.13 1.69
CA SER A 61 -10.87 1.95 2.12
C SER A 61 -10.42 3.28 2.73
N ASN A 62 -9.41 3.27 3.60
CA ASN A 62 -8.86 4.50 4.21
C ASN A 62 -8.27 5.44 3.14
N GLU A 63 -7.61 4.91 2.11
CA GLU A 63 -7.08 5.73 1.00
C GLU A 63 -8.22 6.39 0.19
N ILE A 64 -9.30 5.64 -0.07
CA ILE A 64 -10.48 6.15 -0.76
C ILE A 64 -11.14 7.27 0.07
N GLU A 65 -11.32 7.05 1.37
CA GLU A 65 -11.87 8.04 2.30
C GLU A 65 -11.01 9.31 2.31
N TYR A 66 -9.69 9.18 2.47
CA TYR A 66 -8.75 10.29 2.46
C TYR A 66 -8.84 11.14 1.19
N ARG A 67 -8.87 10.49 0.02
CA ARG A 67 -8.97 11.19 -1.27
C ARG A 67 -10.33 11.85 -1.47
N THR A 68 -11.39 11.22 -0.98
CA THR A 68 -12.76 11.75 -1.08
C THR A 68 -12.93 12.97 -0.18
N ALA A 69 -12.43 12.91 1.06
CA ALA A 69 -12.44 14.03 1.99
C ALA A 69 -11.66 15.24 1.44
N LYS A 70 -10.44 15.00 0.93
CA LYS A 70 -9.65 16.06 0.27
C LYS A 70 -10.35 16.69 -0.93
N ASN A 71 -11.05 15.89 -1.72
CA ASN A 71 -11.80 16.42 -2.86
C ASN A 71 -12.95 17.32 -2.40
N CYS A 72 -13.58 17.03 -1.26
CA CYS A 72 -14.62 17.86 -0.67
C CYS A 72 -14.07 19.20 -0.18
N GLU A 73 -12.95 19.19 0.57
CA GLU A 73 -12.27 20.39 1.06
C GLU A 73 -11.82 21.31 -0.10
N ASN A 74 -11.29 20.72 -1.17
CA ASN A 74 -10.87 21.46 -2.37
C ASN A 74 -12.06 22.13 -3.08
N TRP A 75 -13.21 21.45 -3.11
CA TRP A 75 -14.42 21.95 -3.75
C TRP A 75 -15.05 23.11 -2.96
N GLU A 76 -15.11 23.00 -1.63
CA GLU A 76 -15.54 24.09 -0.73
C GLU A 76 -14.65 25.33 -0.87
N SER A 77 -13.32 25.13 -0.90
CA SER A 77 -12.36 26.22 -1.10
C SER A 77 -12.57 26.94 -2.44
N THR A 78 -12.93 26.20 -3.50
CA THR A 78 -13.19 26.78 -4.84
C THR A 78 -14.50 27.59 -4.89
N ILE A 79 -15.48 27.27 -4.04
CA ILE A 79 -16.76 28.00 -3.96
C ILE A 79 -16.61 29.29 -3.15
N LEU A 80 -15.85 29.26 -2.05
CA LEU A 80 -15.66 30.42 -1.17
C LEU A 80 -14.79 31.52 -1.78
N ASP A 81 -13.95 31.18 -2.77
CA ASP A 81 -13.05 32.11 -3.48
C ASP A 81 -13.68 32.72 -4.76
N ARG A 82 -14.96 32.42 -5.04
CA ARG A 82 -15.76 32.98 -6.15
C ARG A 82 -16.83 33.95 -5.65
#